data_AF-A0A7Z9PP96-F1
#
_entry.id   AF-A0A7Z9PP96-F1
#
_cell.length_a   1.000
_cell.length_b   1.000
_cell.length_c   1.000
_cell.angle_alpha   90.00
_cell.angle_beta   90.00
_cell.angle_gamma   90.00
#
_symmetry.space_group_name_H-M   'P 1'
#
loop_
_entity.id
_entity.type
_entity.pdbx_description
1 polymer ?
#
loop_
_entity_poly.entity_id
_entity_poly.type
_entity_poly.pdbx_seq_one_letter_code
_entity_poly.pdbx_strand_id
1 'polypeptide(L)'
;MANIDDILSDLGVGSEDAPKRAPRKPRLDQKNADRHTLDRRAGSFSPLPSMPSSQTRYGGDDTPSVDEDPAVLQKRAAAPQVDISKAVSEVYSPEAVGESGEISTQLSEMLIEQGGVSAEQVTNAEKIIAQTPGKSLVEVLLDQGADEEAVLSVVARSAGVAFERIDLEKGLDGGFDGKLLQRLTLEFCQSNQVVPLRTEGSRVVVGTLNPSDVFTTD
;
A
#
# COMPACT_ATOMS: atom_id res chain seq x y z
N MET A 1 -39.01 -29.98 -19.57
CA MET A 1 -38.54 -28.94 -18.64
C MET A 1 -37.74 -29.65 -17.58
N ALA A 2 -36.42 -29.50 -17.57
CA ALA A 2 -35.59 -30.04 -16.50
C ALA A 2 -35.81 -29.19 -15.24
N ASN A 3 -36.06 -29.83 -14.10
CA ASN A 3 -36.25 -29.15 -12.83
C ASN A 3 -34.91 -28.63 -12.31
N ILE A 4 -34.92 -27.39 -11.82
CA ILE A 4 -33.73 -26.70 -11.33
C ILE A 4 -33.09 -27.45 -10.14
N ASP A 5 -33.90 -28.17 -9.37
CA ASP A 5 -33.43 -28.97 -8.23
C ASP A 5 -32.52 -30.15 -8.63
N ASP A 6 -32.71 -30.72 -9.83
CA ASP A 6 -31.84 -31.80 -10.33
C ASP A 6 -30.46 -31.28 -10.73
N ILE A 7 -30.39 -30.06 -11.28
CA ILE A 7 -29.11 -29.41 -11.67
C ILE A 7 -28.30 -29.01 -10.42
N LEU A 8 -28.98 -28.56 -9.36
CA LEU A 8 -28.33 -28.17 -8.11
C LEU A 8 -27.81 -29.38 -7.31
N SER A 9 -28.48 -30.52 -7.43
CA SER A 9 -28.04 -31.78 -6.81
C SER A 9 -26.79 -32.34 -7.50
N ASP A 10 -26.69 -32.21 -8.83
CA ASP A 10 -25.55 -32.69 -9.64
C ASP A 10 -24.27 -31.82 -9.46
N LEU A 11 -24.45 -30.56 -9.02
CA LEU A 11 -23.36 -29.63 -8.69
C LEU A 11 -22.80 -29.78 -7.26
N GLY A 12 -23.28 -30.78 -6.48
CA GLY A 12 -22.68 -31.14 -5.18
C GLY A 12 -22.93 -30.13 -4.06
N VAL A 13 -23.89 -29.21 -4.21
CA VAL A 13 -24.22 -28.21 -3.18
C VAL A 13 -25.25 -28.81 -2.21
N GLY A 14 -24.83 -29.81 -1.45
CA GLY A 14 -25.62 -30.44 -0.39
C GLY A 14 -25.87 -29.46 0.77
N SER A 15 -27.14 -29.27 1.13
CA SER A 15 -27.60 -28.37 2.19
C SER A 15 -27.49 -28.97 3.61
N GLU A 16 -26.53 -29.87 3.85
CA GLU A 16 -26.44 -30.62 5.11
C GLU A 16 -25.57 -29.97 6.20
N ASP A 17 -24.77 -28.93 5.89
CA ASP A 17 -23.85 -28.31 6.86
C ASP A 17 -24.25 -26.89 7.31
N ALA A 18 -25.49 -26.73 7.78
CA ALA A 18 -25.90 -25.52 8.50
C ALA A 18 -25.78 -25.71 10.03
N PRO A 19 -24.92 -24.97 10.76
CA PRO A 19 -24.77 -25.13 12.20
C PRO A 19 -26.03 -24.65 12.96
N LYS A 20 -26.63 -25.57 13.74
CA LYS A 20 -27.81 -25.31 14.57
C LYS A 20 -27.50 -24.28 15.67
N ARG A 21 -28.21 -23.14 15.66
CA ARG A 21 -28.14 -22.10 16.71
C ARG A 21 -28.63 -22.64 18.07
N ALA A 22 -27.82 -22.45 19.11
CA ALA A 22 -28.15 -22.84 20.48
C ALA A 22 -29.27 -21.96 21.11
N PRO A 23 -30.09 -22.50 22.03
CA PRO A 23 -31.18 -21.75 22.66
C PRO A 23 -30.71 -20.78 23.76
N ARG A 24 -31.33 -19.60 23.82
CA ARG A 24 -31.10 -18.56 24.85
C ARG A 24 -31.62 -19.00 26.22
N LYS A 25 -30.81 -18.82 27.27
CA LYS A 25 -31.21 -19.05 28.68
C LYS A 25 -32.22 -18.00 29.17
N PRO A 26 -33.17 -18.37 30.05
CA PRO A 26 -34.15 -17.44 30.64
C PRO A 26 -33.51 -16.55 31.73
N ARG A 27 -33.94 -15.29 31.78
CA ARG A 27 -33.54 -14.31 32.82
C ARG A 27 -34.26 -14.63 34.13
N LEU A 28 -33.49 -14.71 35.22
CA LEU A 28 -33.98 -14.84 36.61
C LEU A 28 -34.61 -13.53 37.10
N ASP A 29 -35.67 -13.67 37.89
CA ASP A 29 -36.61 -12.65 38.35
C ASP A 29 -35.99 -11.40 39.01
N GLN A 30 -36.36 -10.23 38.48
CA GLN A 30 -36.17 -8.91 39.10
C GLN A 30 -37.22 -8.69 40.19
N LYS A 31 -36.88 -8.92 41.45
CA LYS A 31 -37.74 -8.50 42.59
C LYS A 31 -37.09 -7.53 43.58
N ASN A 32 -35.95 -6.93 43.23
CA ASN A 32 -35.28 -5.90 44.04
C ASN A 32 -34.70 -4.74 43.21
N ALA A 33 -35.26 -4.47 42.03
CA ALA A 33 -34.98 -3.25 41.30
C ALA A 33 -36.08 -2.25 41.62
N ASP A 34 -35.79 -1.30 42.51
CA ASP A 34 -36.23 0.11 42.38
C ASP A 34 -35.94 0.89 43.67
N ARG A 35 -34.66 1.21 43.86
CA ARG A 35 -34.25 2.51 44.40
C ARG A 35 -32.98 2.93 43.66
N HIS A 36 -33.05 4.02 42.90
CA HIS A 36 -31.88 4.57 42.23
C HIS A 36 -30.85 4.99 43.28
N THR A 37 -29.58 4.76 42.98
CA THR A 37 -28.44 5.10 43.86
C THR A 37 -28.38 6.59 44.21
N LEU A 38 -29.01 7.45 43.40
CA LEU A 38 -29.13 8.89 43.59
C LEU A 38 -30.01 9.28 44.80
N ASP A 39 -31.01 8.46 45.15
CA ASP A 39 -31.98 8.78 46.21
C ASP A 39 -31.48 8.46 47.62
N ARG A 40 -30.36 7.74 47.74
CA ARG A 40 -29.80 7.34 49.06
C ARG A 40 -28.85 8.38 49.68
N ARG A 41 -28.55 9.49 49.00
CA ARG A 41 -27.55 10.47 49.49
C ARG A 41 -28.21 11.71 50.10
N ALA A 42 -27.78 12.09 51.30
CA ALA A 42 -28.34 13.19 52.11
C ALA A 42 -28.04 14.61 51.62
N GLY A 43 -27.66 14.77 50.34
CA GLY A 43 -27.30 16.06 49.74
C GLY A 43 -27.64 16.18 48.25
N SER A 44 -28.34 15.20 47.67
CA SER A 44 -28.71 15.19 46.24
C SER A 44 -29.68 16.31 45.84
N PHE A 45 -30.31 16.93 46.83
CA PHE A 45 -31.23 18.04 46.65
C PHE A 45 -30.84 19.16 47.62
N SER A 46 -29.70 19.80 47.39
CA SER A 46 -29.48 21.12 47.96
C SER A 46 -30.45 22.11 47.28
N PRO A 47 -31.17 22.94 48.04
CA PRO A 47 -32.10 23.91 47.46
C PRO A 47 -31.30 24.93 46.65
N LEU A 48 -31.69 25.12 45.38
CA LEU A 48 -31.03 26.05 44.48
C LEU A 48 -30.98 27.46 45.10
N PRO A 49 -29.83 28.15 45.09
CA PRO A 49 -29.78 29.53 45.52
C PRO A 49 -30.62 30.41 44.59
N SER A 50 -31.39 31.33 45.17
CA SER A 50 -32.19 32.30 44.42
C SER A 50 -31.25 33.26 43.68
N MET A 51 -31.10 33.09 42.37
CA MET A 51 -30.31 34.01 41.57
C MET A 51 -31.08 35.32 41.31
N PRO A 52 -30.47 36.50 41.52
CA PRO A 52 -31.02 37.76 41.05
C PRO A 52 -30.83 37.88 39.54
N SER A 53 -31.92 38.14 38.84
CA SER A 53 -31.98 38.39 37.41
C SER A 53 -31.30 39.71 37.06
N SER A 54 -30.04 39.69 36.59
CA SER A 54 -29.44 40.70 35.68
C SER A 54 -27.92 40.53 35.58
N GLN A 55 -27.43 40.49 34.32
CA GLN A 55 -26.04 40.59 33.84
C GLN A 55 -25.28 39.28 33.54
N THR A 56 -25.32 38.89 32.26
CA THR A 56 -24.17 38.30 31.55
C THR A 56 -23.64 39.31 30.55
N ARG A 57 -22.35 39.68 30.67
CA ARG A 57 -21.58 40.36 29.62
C ARG A 57 -21.18 39.32 28.58
N TYR A 58 -21.49 39.58 27.32
CA TYR A 58 -21.03 38.78 26.18
C TYR A 58 -19.55 39.12 25.90
N GLY A 59 -18.67 38.11 25.85
CA GLY A 59 -17.32 38.24 25.28
C GLY A 59 -16.12 38.21 26.24
N GLY A 60 -16.25 37.67 27.45
CA GLY A 60 -15.09 37.30 28.28
C GLY A 60 -14.72 35.83 28.05
N ASP A 61 -13.44 35.55 27.83
CA ASP A 61 -12.81 34.22 27.71
C ASP A 61 -12.83 33.39 29.02
N ASP A 62 -13.89 33.51 29.80
CA ASP A 62 -14.14 32.65 30.97
C ASP A 62 -15.30 31.71 30.63
N THR A 63 -15.05 30.76 29.72
CA THR A 63 -15.82 29.52 29.76
C THR A 63 -15.43 28.81 31.06
N PRO A 64 -16.36 28.56 32.01
CA PRO A 64 -16.01 27.75 33.17
C PRO A 64 -15.47 26.42 32.64
N SER A 65 -14.24 26.10 33.00
CA SER A 65 -13.64 24.82 32.66
C SER A 65 -14.59 23.75 33.19
N VAL A 66 -14.82 22.70 32.39
CA VAL A 66 -15.68 21.55 32.77
C VAL A 66 -15.19 20.89 34.08
N ASP A 67 -13.98 21.23 34.52
CA ASP A 67 -13.38 20.83 35.78
C ASP A 67 -14.05 21.40 37.05
N GLU A 68 -14.83 22.49 36.96
CA GLU A 68 -15.50 23.12 38.12
C GLU A 68 -17.03 22.98 38.11
N ASP A 69 -17.59 22.02 37.36
CA ASP A 69 -19.02 21.71 37.46
C ASP A 69 -19.30 20.76 38.65
N PRO A 70 -19.97 21.23 39.72
CA PRO A 70 -20.28 20.39 40.89
C PRO A 70 -21.24 19.23 40.55
N ALA A 71 -21.85 19.21 39.36
CA ALA A 71 -22.68 18.09 38.88
C ALA A 71 -21.86 16.92 38.30
N VAL A 72 -20.57 17.11 38.00
CA VAL A 72 -19.71 16.07 37.39
C VAL A 72 -18.82 15.43 38.45
N LEU A 73 -19.37 14.45 39.18
CA LEU A 73 -18.69 13.85 40.35
C LEU A 73 -17.49 12.93 40.02
N GLN A 74 -17.20 12.66 38.74
CA GLN A 74 -16.05 11.84 38.33
C GLN A 74 -15.31 12.53 37.19
N LYS A 75 -14.17 13.12 37.54
CA LYS A 75 -13.17 13.62 36.59
C LYS A 75 -12.77 12.45 35.70
N ARG A 76 -13.23 12.43 34.45
CA ARG A 76 -12.78 11.43 33.47
C ARG A 76 -11.28 11.62 33.31
N ALA A 77 -10.51 10.60 33.65
CA ALA A 77 -9.07 10.60 33.39
C ALA A 77 -8.85 10.91 31.91
N ALA A 78 -7.99 11.89 31.62
CA ALA A 78 -7.70 12.33 30.26
C ALA A 78 -7.31 11.10 29.42
N ALA A 79 -8.04 10.88 28.33
CA ALA A 79 -7.70 9.82 27.39
C ALA A 79 -6.26 10.06 26.90
N PRO A 80 -5.43 9.02 26.75
CA PRO A 80 -4.11 9.18 26.17
C PRO A 80 -4.28 9.83 24.81
N GLN A 81 -3.65 10.98 24.60
CA GLN A 81 -3.64 11.63 23.30
C GLN A 81 -2.85 10.72 22.37
N VAL A 82 -3.59 9.94 21.57
CA VAL A 82 -3.00 9.17 20.47
C VAL A 82 -2.51 10.22 19.49
N ASP A 83 -1.19 10.35 19.39
CA ASP A 83 -0.55 11.31 18.49
C ASP A 83 -0.62 10.74 17.07
N ILE A 84 -1.77 10.97 16.42
CA ILE A 84 -2.10 10.45 15.08
C ILE A 84 -1.04 10.91 14.07
N SER A 85 -0.41 12.07 14.31
CA SER A 85 0.61 12.67 13.45
C SER A 85 1.79 11.73 13.14
N LYS A 86 2.24 10.92 14.10
CA LYS A 86 3.28 9.89 13.87
C LYS A 86 2.81 8.72 13.00
N ALA A 87 1.57 8.28 13.19
CA ALA A 87 0.99 7.17 12.43
C ALA A 87 0.67 7.57 10.99
N VAL A 88 0.34 8.84 10.71
CA VAL A 88 0.15 9.30 9.32
C VAL A 88 1.49 9.61 8.64
N SER A 89 2.53 10.05 9.37
CA SER A 89 3.86 10.26 8.80
C SER A 89 4.57 8.96 8.38
N GLU A 90 4.25 7.83 9.02
CA GLU A 90 4.72 6.51 8.57
C GLU A 90 4.09 6.06 7.26
N VAL A 91 2.90 6.57 6.92
CA VAL A 91 2.16 6.14 5.73
C VAL A 91 2.51 6.97 4.49
N TYR A 92 3.07 8.18 4.65
CA TYR A 92 3.45 9.01 3.51
C TYR A 92 4.67 9.89 3.82
N SER A 93 5.83 9.46 3.33
CA SER A 93 7.04 10.28 3.25
C SER A 93 7.31 10.59 1.77
N PRO A 94 7.08 11.82 1.29
CA PRO A 94 7.38 12.18 -0.10
C PRO A 94 8.89 12.17 -0.42
N GLU A 95 9.75 12.05 0.61
CA GLU A 95 11.20 11.81 0.47
C GLU A 95 11.57 10.32 0.50
N ALA A 96 10.60 9.40 0.66
CA ALA A 96 10.84 7.96 0.54
C ALA A 96 10.93 7.56 -0.94
N VAL A 97 12.03 7.95 -1.58
CA VAL A 97 12.66 7.23 -2.70
C VAL A 97 13.33 5.95 -2.16
N GLY A 98 12.82 5.39 -1.07
CA GLY A 98 13.49 4.42 -0.20
C GLY A 98 13.23 2.95 -0.53
N GLU A 99 12.15 2.62 -1.25
CA GLU A 99 11.96 1.25 -1.76
C GLU A 99 12.98 0.92 -2.86
N SER A 100 13.39 1.93 -3.63
CA SER A 100 14.49 1.78 -4.58
C SER A 100 15.81 1.45 -3.88
N GLY A 101 16.02 1.88 -2.64
CA GLY A 101 17.24 1.62 -1.85
C GLY A 101 17.40 0.14 -1.50
N GLU A 102 16.35 -0.49 -0.99
CA GLU A 102 16.38 -1.93 -0.68
C GLU A 102 16.48 -2.78 -1.95
N ILE A 103 15.72 -2.42 -2.99
CA ILE A 103 15.75 -3.13 -4.29
C ILE A 103 17.14 -3.01 -4.93
N SER A 104 17.76 -1.83 -4.91
CA SER A 104 19.11 -1.62 -5.46
C SER A 104 20.19 -2.33 -4.67
N THR A 105 20.03 -2.47 -3.35
CA THR A 105 20.97 -3.24 -2.51
C THR A 105 20.87 -4.74 -2.80
N GLN A 106 19.65 -5.28 -2.92
CA GLN A 106 19.46 -6.68 -3.30
C GLN A 106 19.96 -6.95 -4.72
N LEU A 107 19.73 -6.01 -5.65
CA LEU A 107 20.16 -6.13 -7.04
C LEU A 107 21.70 -6.07 -7.14
N SER A 108 22.36 -5.21 -6.36
CA SER A 108 23.82 -5.13 -6.34
C SER A 108 24.47 -6.40 -5.78
N GLU A 109 23.90 -6.99 -4.72
CA GLU A 109 24.33 -8.29 -4.21
C GLU A 109 24.18 -9.40 -5.26
N MET A 110 23.02 -9.49 -5.92
CA MET A 110 22.77 -10.47 -6.98
C MET A 110 23.74 -10.33 -8.18
N LEU A 111 24.08 -9.10 -8.56
CA LEU A 111 25.04 -8.83 -9.65
C LEU A 111 26.46 -9.30 -9.31
N ILE A 112 26.88 -9.11 -8.06
CA ILE A 112 28.18 -9.57 -7.57
C ILE A 112 28.22 -11.10 -7.50
N GLU A 113 27.16 -11.73 -6.98
CA GLU A 113 27.07 -13.19 -6.88
C GLU A 113 27.13 -13.89 -8.24
N GLN A 114 26.47 -13.32 -9.26
CA GLN A 114 26.48 -13.86 -10.61
C GLN A 114 27.78 -13.53 -11.37
N GLY A 115 28.64 -12.68 -10.80
CA GLY A 115 29.92 -12.29 -11.38
C GLY A 115 29.81 -11.35 -12.59
N GLY A 116 28.65 -10.71 -12.79
CA GLY A 116 28.45 -9.73 -13.87
C GLY A 116 29.13 -8.39 -13.60
N VAL A 117 29.39 -8.09 -12.31
CA VAL A 117 29.95 -6.82 -11.84
C VAL A 117 30.86 -7.07 -10.63
N SER A 118 31.95 -6.31 -10.50
CA SER A 118 32.79 -6.37 -9.30
C SER A 118 32.26 -5.50 -8.17
N ALA A 119 32.56 -5.86 -6.91
CA ALA A 119 32.18 -5.03 -5.76
C ALA A 119 32.76 -3.60 -5.84
N GLU A 120 33.95 -3.44 -6.43
CA GLU A 120 34.56 -2.12 -6.66
C GLU A 120 33.73 -1.27 -7.63
N GLN A 121 33.22 -1.86 -8.72
CA GLN A 121 32.35 -1.18 -9.67
C GLN A 121 31.05 -0.71 -9.01
N VAL A 122 30.42 -1.56 -8.18
CA VAL A 122 29.21 -1.18 -7.43
C VAL A 122 29.49 0.04 -6.53
N THR A 123 30.55 0.02 -5.73
CA THR A 123 30.87 1.17 -4.84
C THR A 123 31.19 2.46 -5.61
N ASN A 124 31.77 2.35 -6.81
CA ASN A 124 32.00 3.50 -7.68
C ASN A 124 30.70 4.01 -8.28
N ALA A 125 29.80 3.10 -8.69
CA ALA A 125 28.49 3.45 -9.21
C ALA A 125 27.64 4.19 -8.16
N GLU A 126 27.61 3.72 -6.91
CA GLU A 126 26.92 4.39 -5.81
C GLU A 126 27.41 5.82 -5.57
N LYS A 127 28.73 6.05 -5.65
CA LYS A 127 29.30 7.41 -5.54
C LYS A 127 28.86 8.31 -6.70
N ILE A 128 28.76 7.77 -7.91
CA ILE A 128 28.29 8.52 -9.09
C ILE A 128 26.80 8.86 -8.95
N ILE A 129 25.97 7.92 -8.49
CA ILE A 129 24.54 8.15 -8.24
C ILE A 129 24.36 9.25 -7.19
N ALA A 130 25.16 9.23 -6.12
CA ALA A 130 25.15 10.27 -5.10
C ALA A 130 25.52 11.66 -5.65
N GLN A 131 26.35 11.73 -6.70
CA GLN A 131 26.74 12.97 -7.38
C GLN A 131 25.77 13.39 -8.49
N THR A 132 25.07 12.43 -9.10
CA THR A 132 24.14 12.63 -10.21
C THR A 132 22.78 12.01 -9.89
N PRO A 133 21.95 12.68 -9.07
CA PRO A 133 20.63 12.17 -8.72
C PRO A 133 19.76 12.04 -9.98
N GLY A 134 19.08 10.90 -10.11
CA GLY A 134 18.18 10.60 -11.22
C GLY A 134 18.66 9.53 -12.20
N LYS A 135 19.94 9.13 -12.16
CA LYS A 135 20.42 7.96 -12.90
C LYS A 135 20.16 6.66 -12.11
N SER A 136 19.80 5.60 -12.82
CA SER A 136 19.63 4.27 -12.22
C SER A 136 20.99 3.58 -12.01
N LEU A 137 21.07 2.68 -11.02
CA LEU A 137 22.28 1.89 -10.76
C LEU A 137 22.69 1.07 -12.00
N VAL A 138 21.72 0.52 -12.70
CA VAL A 138 21.92 -0.29 -13.92
C VAL A 138 22.57 0.57 -15.02
N GLU A 139 22.03 1.75 -15.32
CA GLU A 139 22.61 2.67 -16.31
C GLU A 139 24.06 3.03 -15.99
N VAL A 140 24.36 3.34 -14.73
CA VAL A 140 25.72 3.72 -14.31
C VAL A 140 26.70 2.54 -14.45
N LEU A 141 26.26 1.31 -14.17
CA LEU A 141 27.09 0.12 -14.33
C LEU A 141 27.35 -0.19 -15.82
N LEU A 142 26.36 0.01 -16.68
CA LEU A 142 26.52 -0.13 -18.13
C LEU A 142 27.47 0.96 -18.68
N ASP A 143 27.33 2.22 -18.22
CA ASP A 143 28.23 3.32 -18.56
C ASP A 143 29.70 3.03 -18.15
N GLN A 144 29.90 2.27 -17.06
CA GLN A 144 31.23 1.83 -16.61
C GLN A 144 31.81 0.64 -17.41
N GLY A 145 31.05 0.10 -18.37
CA GLY A 145 31.47 -1.04 -19.18
C GLY A 145 31.29 -2.39 -18.51
N ALA A 146 30.32 -2.53 -17.61
CA ALA A 146 29.89 -3.85 -17.12
C ALA A 146 29.33 -4.70 -18.28
N ASP A 147 29.34 -6.03 -18.12
CA ASP A 147 28.78 -6.94 -19.13
C ASP A 147 27.26 -6.78 -19.20
N GLU A 148 26.77 -6.21 -20.31
CA GLU A 148 25.36 -5.87 -20.51
C GLU A 148 24.45 -7.10 -20.39
N GLU A 149 24.87 -8.25 -20.93
CA GLU A 149 24.08 -9.48 -20.86
C GLU A 149 23.94 -9.96 -19.42
N ALA A 150 25.06 -10.02 -18.69
CA ALA A 150 25.06 -10.46 -17.30
C ALA A 150 24.18 -9.54 -16.45
N VAL A 151 24.33 -8.22 -16.60
CA VAL A 151 23.56 -7.22 -15.85
C VAL A 151 22.07 -7.32 -16.15
N LEU A 152 21.67 -7.27 -17.43
CA LEU A 152 20.27 -7.28 -17.82
C LEU A 152 19.59 -8.63 -17.52
N SER A 153 20.31 -9.75 -17.56
CA SER A 153 19.77 -11.06 -17.17
C SER A 153 19.40 -11.12 -15.69
N VAL A 154 20.17 -10.45 -14.83
CA VAL A 154 19.91 -10.35 -13.38
C VAL A 154 18.71 -9.46 -13.13
N VAL A 155 18.63 -8.31 -13.81
CA VAL A 155 17.49 -7.38 -13.74
C VAL A 155 16.20 -8.07 -14.17
N ALA A 156 16.22 -8.83 -15.27
CA ALA A 156 15.06 -9.59 -15.72
C ALA A 156 14.64 -10.62 -14.66
N ARG A 157 15.60 -11.33 -14.07
CA ARG A 157 15.34 -12.32 -13.01
C ARG A 157 14.74 -11.68 -11.76
N SER A 158 15.24 -10.52 -11.31
CA SER A 158 14.72 -9.85 -10.12
C SER A 158 13.29 -9.33 -10.35
N ALA A 159 12.98 -8.88 -11.56
CA ALA A 159 11.63 -8.48 -11.96
C ALA A 159 10.69 -9.66 -12.29
N GLY A 160 11.19 -10.90 -12.27
CA GLY A 160 10.39 -12.10 -12.59
C GLY A 160 9.99 -12.21 -14.07
N VAL A 161 10.71 -11.53 -14.97
CA VAL A 161 10.47 -11.55 -16.42
C VAL A 161 11.54 -12.38 -17.15
N ALA A 162 11.21 -12.85 -18.35
CA ALA A 162 12.15 -13.58 -19.18
C ALA A 162 13.18 -12.63 -19.81
N PHE A 163 14.46 -13.04 -19.82
CA PHE A 163 15.50 -12.36 -20.58
C PHE A 163 15.59 -12.97 -21.99
N GLU A 164 15.53 -12.13 -23.02
CA GLU A 164 15.60 -12.55 -24.42
C GLU A 164 16.57 -11.63 -25.17
N ARG A 165 17.46 -12.23 -25.97
CA ARG A 165 18.35 -11.48 -26.86
C ARG A 165 17.66 -11.25 -28.20
N ILE A 166 17.61 -9.99 -28.60
CA ILE A 166 17.02 -9.59 -29.89
C ILE A 166 18.03 -9.87 -31.00
N ASP A 167 17.61 -10.64 -31.98
CA ASP A 167 18.39 -10.91 -33.18
C ASP A 167 18.23 -9.75 -34.18
N LEU A 168 19.22 -8.86 -34.20
CA LEU A 168 19.22 -7.68 -35.07
C LEU A 168 19.40 -8.03 -36.55
N GLU A 169 19.99 -9.18 -36.87
CA GLU A 169 20.23 -9.59 -38.26
C GLU A 169 18.92 -9.97 -38.97
N LYS A 170 17.96 -10.52 -38.23
CA LYS A 170 16.63 -10.86 -38.74
C LYS A 170 15.74 -9.64 -38.97
N GLY A 171 16.07 -8.49 -38.37
CA GLY A 171 15.35 -7.23 -38.56
C GLY A 171 13.83 -7.35 -38.34
N LEU A 172 13.06 -6.72 -39.24
CA LEU A 172 11.58 -6.64 -39.20
C LEU A 172 10.88 -7.99 -39.43
N ASP A 173 11.60 -9.01 -39.94
CA ASP A 173 11.04 -10.30 -40.33
C ASP A 173 11.22 -11.38 -39.25
N GLY A 174 11.83 -11.04 -38.10
CA GLY A 174 11.97 -11.99 -37.01
C GLY A 174 12.70 -11.51 -35.75
N GLY A 175 13.36 -10.35 -35.78
CA GLY A 175 13.94 -9.73 -34.59
C GLY A 175 12.93 -8.89 -33.80
N PHE A 176 12.06 -8.17 -34.50
CA PHE A 176 11.01 -7.33 -33.92
C PHE A 176 9.81 -7.22 -34.85
N ASP A 177 8.62 -6.99 -34.30
CA ASP A 177 7.37 -6.95 -35.07
C ASP A 177 7.21 -5.57 -35.75
N GLY A 178 7.51 -5.52 -37.04
CA GLY A 178 7.41 -4.30 -37.84
C GLY A 178 6.01 -3.68 -37.91
N LYS A 179 4.95 -4.50 -37.86
CA LYS A 179 3.57 -3.99 -37.91
C LYS A 179 3.19 -3.35 -36.59
N LEU A 180 3.60 -3.95 -35.47
CA LEU A 180 3.40 -3.35 -34.15
C LEU A 180 4.26 -2.11 -33.96
N LEU A 181 5.50 -2.10 -34.46
CA LEU A 181 6.37 -0.93 -34.40
C LEU A 181 5.79 0.27 -35.16
N GLN A 182 5.10 0.04 -36.29
CA GLN A 182 4.36 1.10 -36.99
C GLN A 182 3.16 1.61 -36.20
N ARG A 183 2.51 0.76 -35.39
CA ARG A 183 1.35 1.15 -34.56
C ARG A 183 1.75 1.91 -33.31
N LEU A 184 2.78 1.45 -32.60
CA LEU A 184 3.35 2.13 -31.44
C LEU A 184 4.12 3.40 -31.85
N THR A 185 4.62 3.44 -33.08
CA THR A 185 5.54 4.44 -33.63
C THR A 185 6.96 4.35 -33.08
N LEU A 186 7.94 4.75 -33.89
CA LEU A 186 9.35 4.74 -33.52
C LEU A 186 9.65 5.68 -32.35
N GLU A 187 9.00 6.85 -32.33
CA GLU A 187 9.20 7.86 -31.30
C GLU A 187 8.81 7.34 -29.91
N PHE A 188 7.65 6.69 -29.81
CA PHE A 188 7.22 6.06 -28.55
C PHE A 188 8.19 4.97 -28.09
N CYS A 189 8.67 4.13 -29.01
CA CYS A 189 9.62 3.06 -28.70
C CYS A 189 10.95 3.62 -28.18
N GLN A 190 11.42 4.74 -28.74
CA GLN A 190 12.64 5.41 -28.29
C GLN A 190 12.47 6.10 -26.94
N SER A 191 11.38 6.85 -26.76
CA SER A 191 11.15 7.61 -25.51
C SER A 191 10.93 6.70 -24.30
N ASN A 192 10.23 5.59 -24.49
CA ASN A 192 9.92 4.65 -23.40
C ASN A 192 10.85 3.43 -23.37
N GLN A 193 11.90 3.41 -24.21
CA GLN A 193 12.88 2.32 -24.29
C GLN A 193 12.25 0.93 -24.42
N VAL A 194 11.26 0.83 -25.30
CA VAL A 194 10.42 -0.34 -25.49
C VAL A 194 10.43 -0.76 -26.96
N VAL A 195 10.47 -2.08 -27.20
CA VAL A 195 10.46 -2.64 -28.56
C VAL A 195 9.44 -3.79 -28.65
N PRO A 196 8.48 -3.73 -29.57
CA PRO A 196 7.55 -4.83 -29.78
C PRO A 196 8.25 -6.01 -30.47
N LEU A 197 8.17 -7.20 -29.87
CA LEU A 197 8.85 -8.39 -30.37
C LEU A 197 7.92 -9.26 -31.22
N ARG A 198 6.78 -9.66 -30.66
CA ARG A 198 5.83 -10.57 -31.29
C ARG A 198 4.43 -10.45 -30.70
N THR A 199 3.45 -11.00 -31.40
CA THR A 199 2.08 -11.17 -30.89
C THR A 199 1.82 -12.64 -30.59
N GLU A 200 1.43 -12.95 -29.35
CA GLU A 200 1.02 -14.28 -28.92
C GLU A 200 -0.49 -14.29 -28.66
N GLY A 201 -1.27 -14.72 -29.67
CA GLY A 201 -2.73 -14.72 -29.61
C GLY A 201 -3.30 -13.31 -29.51
N SER A 202 -3.86 -12.96 -28.36
CA SER A 202 -4.40 -11.62 -28.07
C SER A 202 -3.44 -10.73 -27.28
N ARG A 203 -2.23 -11.21 -26.95
CA ARG A 203 -1.24 -10.49 -26.14
C ARG A 203 -0.06 -10.07 -27.00
N VAL A 204 0.47 -8.89 -26.73
CA VAL A 204 1.70 -8.40 -27.35
C VAL A 204 2.84 -8.66 -26.37
N VAL A 205 3.92 -9.27 -26.87
CA VAL A 205 5.17 -9.43 -26.14
C VAL A 205 6.08 -8.27 -26.51
N VAL A 206 6.54 -7.57 -25.47
CA VAL A 206 7.34 -6.35 -25.58
C VAL A 206 8.65 -6.55 -24.82
N GLY A 207 9.76 -6.14 -25.43
CA GLY A 207 11.05 -6.00 -24.76
C GLY A 207 11.17 -4.60 -24.16
N THR A 208 11.63 -4.51 -22.92
CA THR A 208 11.88 -3.25 -22.21
C THR A 208 13.25 -3.32 -21.52
N LEU A 209 13.94 -2.19 -21.43
CA LEU A 209 15.15 -2.07 -20.61
C LEU A 209 14.84 -1.94 -19.12
N ASN A 210 13.66 -1.43 -18.79
CA ASN A 210 13.19 -1.20 -17.42
C ASN A 210 11.88 -1.96 -17.19
N PRO A 211 11.95 -3.23 -16.74
CA PRO A 211 10.75 -4.05 -16.51
C PRO A 211 9.91 -3.58 -15.32
N SER A 212 10.48 -2.76 -14.43
CA SER A 212 9.80 -2.22 -13.25
C SER A 212 8.93 -1.00 -13.55
N ASP A 213 9.00 -0.44 -14.77
CA ASP A 213 8.15 0.69 -15.16
C ASP A 213 6.76 0.21 -15.56
N VAL A 214 5.87 0.20 -14.57
CA VAL A 214 4.47 -0.23 -14.72
C VAL A 214 3.71 0.65 -15.69
N PHE A 215 4.03 1.95 -15.77
CA PHE A 215 3.29 2.89 -16.64
C PHE A 215 3.49 2.63 -18.13
N THR A 216 4.60 1.98 -18.47
CA THR A 216 4.91 1.61 -19.85
C THR A 216 4.32 0.24 -20.21
N THR A 217 3.97 -0.60 -19.22
CA THR A 217 3.61 -2.01 -19.42
C THR A 217 2.15 -2.38 -19.08
N ASP A 218 1.41 -1.53 -18.37
CA ASP A 218 -0.04 -1.66 -18.06
C ASP A 218 -0.93 -0.96 -19.11
#